data_AF-A0A949DUJ5-F1
#
_entry.id   AF-A0A949DUJ5-F1
#
_cell.length_a   1.000
_cell.length_b   1.000
_cell.length_c   1.000
_cell.angle_alpha   90.00
_cell.angle_beta   90.00
_cell.angle_gamma   90.00
#
_symmetry.space_group_name_H-M   'P 1'
#
loop_
_entity.id
_entity.type
_entity.pdbx_description
1 polymer ?
#
loop_
_entity_poly.entity_id
_entity_poly.type
_entity_poly.pdbx_seq_one_letter_code
_entity_poly.pdbx_strand_id
1 'polypeptide(L)'
;MPIRMTNQREIILKELQKSRQHMTADELYWVVREKMPRISLATVYRNLEFLSEAGIIAKLEVGGRQKCFDSDVLGHDHVICVQCHRVDNVILNREKEDYPSHGVMDGYIIIGRRLEFVGLCPKCQKKNRAKEGDKTMGCGCGCAKKDLSDEQKKILQAMAECDGPCAAKDIAITTGLDAKIVSSKITDLKKKGYVDSPVRCKSGITAEGRAAIKD
;
A
#
# COMPACT_ATOMS: atom_id res chain seq x y z
N MET A 1 33.61 -4.05 27.32
CA MET A 1 33.78 -2.61 27.61
C MET A 1 32.45 -2.05 28.12
N PRO A 2 32.44 -1.14 29.10
CA PRO A 2 31.22 -0.49 29.54
C PRO A 2 30.62 0.38 28.42
N ILE A 3 29.31 0.24 28.20
CA ILE A 3 28.58 1.00 27.20
C ILE A 3 28.55 2.47 27.61
N ARG A 4 29.14 3.36 26.81
CA ARG A 4 29.11 4.80 27.10
C ARG A 4 27.76 5.39 26.68
N MET A 5 26.89 5.66 27.64
CA MET A 5 25.63 6.34 27.35
C MET A 5 25.86 7.85 27.21
N THR A 6 25.64 8.39 26.01
CA THR A 6 25.75 9.84 25.76
C THR A 6 24.38 10.48 25.87
N ASN A 7 24.32 11.80 26.12
CA ASN A 7 23.06 12.54 26.17
C ASN A 7 22.20 12.32 24.90
N GLN A 8 22.82 12.22 23.72
CA GLN A 8 22.11 11.91 22.48
C GLN A 8 21.43 10.53 22.53
N ARG A 9 22.14 9.51 23.02
CA ARG A 9 21.62 8.14 23.14
C ARG A 9 20.49 8.06 24.16
N GLU A 10 20.62 8.78 25.28
CA GLU A 10 19.55 8.83 26.28
C GLU A 10 18.27 9.46 25.74
N ILE A 11 18.39 10.56 24.99
CA ILE A 11 17.23 11.23 24.39
C ILE A 11 16.57 10.29 23.37
N ILE A 12 17.35 9.70 22.46
CA ILE A 12 16.85 8.76 21.45
C ILE A 12 16.13 7.59 22.11
N LEU A 13 16.74 6.97 23.13
CA LEU A 13 16.15 5.85 23.87
C LEU A 13 14.85 6.25 24.57
N LYS A 14 14.82 7.41 25.24
CA LYS A 14 13.63 7.92 25.93
C LYS A 14 12.48 8.17 24.96
N GLU A 15 12.75 8.73 23.79
CA GLU A 15 11.68 8.97 22.81
C GLU A 15 11.18 7.67 22.18
N LEU A 16 12.06 6.71 21.91
CA LEU A 16 11.66 5.37 21.46
C LEU A 16 10.75 4.68 22.50
N GLN A 17 11.15 4.69 23.78
CA GLN A 17 10.37 4.12 24.89
C GLN A 17 8.99 4.77 25.08
N LYS A 18 8.87 6.08 24.83
CA LYS A 18 7.59 6.79 24.93
C LYS A 18 6.60 6.40 23.84
N SER A 19 7.09 6.11 22.64
CA SER A 19 6.24 5.80 21.50
C SER A 19 5.42 4.53 21.71
N ARG A 20 5.94 3.57 22.51
CA ARG A 20 5.37 2.22 22.71
C ARG A 20 5.02 1.50 21.40
N GLN A 21 5.60 1.95 20.29
CA GLN A 21 5.34 1.48 18.94
C GLN A 21 6.68 1.34 18.23
N HIS A 22 6.69 0.48 17.22
CA HIS A 22 7.82 0.34 16.32
C HIS A 22 8.03 1.62 15.53
N MET A 23 9.19 2.23 15.72
CA MET A 23 9.55 3.43 14.98
C MET A 23 10.68 3.12 14.01
N THR A 24 10.51 3.63 12.80
CA THR A 24 11.61 3.73 11.85
C THR A 24 12.55 4.84 12.31
N ALA A 25 13.81 4.79 11.89
CA ALA A 25 14.77 5.85 12.23
C ALA A 25 14.36 7.21 11.67
N ASP A 26 13.66 7.24 10.52
CA ASP A 26 13.10 8.45 9.93
C ASP A 26 11.98 9.05 10.77
N GLU A 27 11.05 8.23 11.27
CA GLU A 27 9.98 8.70 12.17
C GLU A 27 10.57 9.21 13.49
N LEU A 28 11.51 8.46 14.07
CA LEU A 28 12.15 8.85 15.34
C LEU A 28 12.98 10.12 15.18
N TYR A 29 13.60 10.33 14.01
CA TYR A 29 14.36 11.53 13.71
C TYR A 29 13.50 12.80 13.86
N TRP A 30 12.27 12.80 13.35
CA TRP A 30 11.39 13.97 13.46
C TRP A 30 11.05 14.29 14.91
N VAL A 31 10.75 13.27 15.73
CA VAL A 31 10.46 13.43 17.16
C VAL A 31 11.68 13.93 17.93
N VAL A 32 12.85 13.34 17.69
CA VAL A 32 14.09 13.71 18.39
C VAL A 32 14.55 15.12 17.98
N ARG A 33 14.31 15.53 16.74
CA ARG A 33 14.70 16.85 16.24
C ARG A 33 14.01 18.00 16.97
N GLU A 34 12.80 17.79 17.49
CA GLU A 34 12.11 18.78 18.34
C GLU A 34 12.90 19.10 19.61
N LYS A 35 13.66 18.13 20.14
CA LYS A 35 14.49 18.28 21.34
C LYS A 35 15.94 18.59 21.03
N MET A 36 16.40 18.15 19.86
CA MET A 36 17.77 18.29 19.39
C MET A 36 17.79 18.86 17.96
N PRO A 37 17.57 20.17 17.76
CA PRO A 37 17.40 20.75 16.42
C PRO A 37 18.60 20.57 15.48
N ARG A 38 19.81 20.36 16.04
CA ARG A 38 21.06 20.16 15.30
C ARG A 38 21.38 18.70 14.99
N ILE A 39 20.54 17.74 15.39
CA ILE A 39 20.78 16.32 15.10
C ILE A 39 20.58 16.02 13.62
N SER A 40 21.43 15.16 13.06
CA SER A 40 21.24 14.63 11.71
C SER A 40 20.60 13.25 11.73
N LEU A 41 19.87 12.91 10.67
CA LEU A 41 19.28 11.57 10.49
C LEU A 41 20.34 10.47 10.60
N ALA A 42 21.51 10.66 9.98
CA ALA A 42 22.64 9.72 10.09
C ALA A 42 23.12 9.50 11.54
N THR A 43 22.98 10.53 12.40
CA THR A 43 23.33 10.40 13.83
C THR A 43 22.28 9.59 14.59
N VAL A 44 21.00 9.73 14.24
CA VAL A 44 19.94 8.88 14.80
C VAL A 44 20.16 7.42 14.43
N TYR A 45 20.39 7.13 13.15
CA TYR A 45 20.69 5.77 12.66
C TYR A 45 21.88 5.13 13.39
N ARG A 46 23.02 5.83 13.48
CA ARG A 46 24.22 5.30 14.15
C ARG A 46 24.00 5.00 15.63
N ASN A 47 23.23 5.84 16.32
CA ASN A 47 22.92 5.60 17.73
C ASN A 47 21.92 4.45 17.91
N LEU A 48 20.93 4.31 17.03
CA LEU A 48 20.01 3.17 17.06
C LEU A 48 20.74 1.85 16.79
N GLU A 49 21.63 1.81 15.80
CA GLU A 49 22.44 0.62 15.54
C GLU A 49 23.30 0.26 16.75
N PHE A 50 24.00 1.23 17.33
CA PHE A 50 24.80 1.02 18.54
C PHE A 50 23.97 0.51 19.73
N LEU A 51 22.78 1.09 19.96
CA LEU A 51 21.88 0.65 21.03
C LEU A 51 21.35 -0.76 20.79
N SER A 52 21.14 -1.13 19.52
CA SER A 52 20.68 -2.47 19.14
C SER A 52 21.77 -3.51 19.28
N GLU A 53 22.99 -3.22 18.79
CA GLU A 53 24.18 -4.07 18.97
C GLU A 53 24.51 -4.28 20.45
N ALA A 54 24.24 -3.27 21.28
CA ALA A 54 24.40 -3.33 22.73
C ALA A 54 23.27 -4.12 23.45
N GLY A 55 22.25 -4.58 22.73
CA GLY A 55 21.11 -5.31 23.29
C GLY A 55 20.17 -4.45 24.15
N ILE A 56 20.21 -3.12 24.01
CA ILE A 56 19.36 -2.18 24.78
C ILE A 56 18.00 -1.99 24.10
N ILE A 57 17.97 -2.11 22.76
CA ILE A 57 16.77 -2.02 21.94
C ILE A 57 16.75 -3.19 20.95
N ALA A 58 15.58 -3.65 20.54
CA ALA A 58 15.44 -4.60 19.47
C ALA A 58 15.43 -3.89 18.10
N LYS A 59 15.96 -4.60 17.09
CA LYS A 59 15.92 -4.19 15.69
C LYS A 59 15.12 -5.22 14.91
N LEU A 60 14.12 -4.71 14.19
CA LEU A 60 13.19 -5.50 13.41
C LEU A 60 13.40 -5.20 11.93
N GLU A 61 13.69 -6.22 11.15
CA GLU A 61 13.78 -6.11 9.70
C GLU A 61 12.49 -6.57 9.05
N VAL A 62 11.60 -5.62 8.77
CA VAL A 62 10.26 -5.89 8.26
C VAL A 62 10.33 -6.22 6.77
N GLY A 63 10.11 -7.49 6.41
CA GLY A 63 10.05 -7.95 5.01
C GLY A 63 11.29 -7.59 4.17
N GLY A 64 12.47 -7.46 4.80
CA GLY A 64 13.73 -7.11 4.15
C GLY A 64 13.83 -5.68 3.59
N ARG A 65 12.87 -4.79 3.89
CA ARG A 65 12.80 -3.45 3.28
C ARG A 65 13.09 -2.32 4.26
N GLN A 66 12.45 -2.36 5.43
CA GLN A 66 12.51 -1.24 6.37
C GLN A 66 12.93 -1.73 7.76
N LYS A 67 13.90 -1.01 8.34
CA LYS A 67 14.38 -1.24 9.70
C LYS A 67 13.53 -0.45 10.67
N CYS A 68 12.83 -1.16 11.54
CA CYS A 68 12.13 -0.61 12.68
C CYS A 68 12.90 -0.94 13.95
N PHE A 69 12.82 -0.07 14.93
CA PHE A 69 13.45 -0.25 16.22
C PHE A 69 12.39 -0.28 17.31
N ASP A 70 12.67 -1.05 18.37
CA ASP A 70 11.79 -1.21 19.51
C ASP A 70 12.58 -1.14 20.82
N SER A 71 12.05 -0.44 21.80
CA SER A 71 12.59 -0.44 23.15
C SER A 71 12.40 -1.76 23.92
N ASP A 72 11.44 -2.60 23.51
CA ASP A 72 11.23 -3.91 24.12
C ASP A 72 12.14 -4.96 23.49
N VAL A 73 13.10 -5.45 24.28
CA VAL A 73 14.09 -6.46 23.86
C VAL A 73 13.57 -7.88 24.04
N LEU A 74 12.55 -8.08 24.89
CA LEU A 74 12.01 -9.41 25.19
C LEU A 74 11.21 -9.99 24.01
N GLY A 75 10.86 -9.14 23.04
CA GLY A 75 10.30 -9.51 21.76
C GLY A 75 8.85 -9.95 21.86
N HIS A 76 7.99 -9.32 21.07
CA HIS A 76 6.60 -9.70 20.88
C HIS A 76 6.33 -9.99 19.41
N ASP A 77 5.14 -10.51 19.11
CA ASP A 77 4.78 -10.88 17.75
C ASP A 77 4.24 -9.66 17.00
N HIS A 78 4.43 -9.61 15.68
CA HIS A 78 4.17 -8.39 14.89
C HIS A 78 3.20 -8.66 13.75
N VAL A 79 2.33 -7.69 13.47
CA VAL A 79 1.55 -7.63 12.23
C VAL A 79 1.98 -6.46 11.36
N ILE A 80 2.21 -6.72 10.08
CA ILE A 80 2.70 -5.77 9.09
C ILE A 80 1.58 -5.47 8.08
N CYS A 81 1.27 -4.20 7.91
CA CYS A 81 0.33 -3.75 6.88
C CYS A 81 0.98 -3.78 5.49
N VAL A 82 0.45 -4.57 4.55
CA VAL A 82 0.98 -4.65 3.17
C VAL A 82 0.84 -3.36 2.36
N GLN A 83 -0.03 -2.45 2.80
CA GLN A 83 -0.35 -1.24 2.04
C GLN A 83 0.42 0.00 2.53
N CYS A 84 0.65 0.11 3.84
CA CYS A 84 1.33 1.27 4.42
C CYS A 84 2.56 0.91 5.26
N HIS A 85 2.91 -0.37 5.33
CA HIS A 85 4.06 -0.89 6.08
C HIS A 85 4.08 -0.59 7.57
N ARG A 86 2.92 -0.17 8.13
CA ARG A 86 2.76 0.01 9.57
C ARG A 86 2.92 -1.34 10.27
N VAL A 87 3.67 -1.33 11.37
CA VAL A 87 3.88 -2.48 12.25
C VAL A 87 3.14 -2.25 13.55
N ASP A 88 2.27 -3.18 13.92
CA ASP A 88 1.54 -3.16 15.19
C ASP A 88 1.84 -4.46 15.97
N ASN A 89 1.78 -4.39 17.30
CA ASN A 89 2.06 -5.53 18.18
C ASN A 89 0.87 -6.51 18.16
N VAL A 90 1.16 -7.80 18.25
CA VAL A 90 0.18 -8.87 18.40
C VAL A 90 0.43 -9.55 19.75
N ILE A 91 -0.63 -9.70 20.52
CA ILE A 91 -0.59 -10.45 21.77
C ILE A 91 -1.01 -11.87 21.45
N LEU A 92 -0.02 -12.77 21.40
CA LEU A 92 -0.27 -14.21 21.28
C LEU A 92 -0.11 -14.88 22.63
N ASN A 93 -0.93 -15.91 22.86
CA ASN A 93 -0.69 -16.82 23.96
C ASN A 93 0.33 -17.88 23.50
N ARG A 94 1.61 -17.62 23.77
CA ARG A 94 2.73 -18.49 23.38
C ARG A 94 2.69 -19.88 24.03
N GLU A 95 1.94 -20.06 25.11
CA GLU A 95 1.80 -21.37 25.80
C GLU A 95 0.91 -22.35 25.02
N LYS A 96 0.12 -21.87 24.06
CA LYS A 96 -0.79 -22.68 23.24
C LYS A 96 -0.30 -22.91 21.80
N GLU A 97 0.94 -22.52 21.49
CA GLU A 97 1.49 -22.68 20.14
C GLU A 97 2.18 -24.03 19.99
N ASP A 98 1.74 -24.79 18.97
CA ASP A 98 2.23 -26.15 18.66
C ASP A 98 3.65 -26.19 18.06
N TYR A 99 4.28 -25.04 17.82
CA TYR A 99 5.55 -24.97 17.09
C TYR A 99 6.74 -24.84 18.04
N PRO A 100 7.77 -25.71 17.95
CA PRO A 100 8.93 -25.64 18.81
C PRO A 100 9.70 -24.31 18.60
N SER A 101 10.01 -23.61 19.68
CA SER A 101 10.89 -22.42 19.66
C SER A 101 12.37 -22.81 19.62
N HIS A 102 12.71 -24.00 20.12
CA HIS A 102 14.04 -24.59 20.16
C HIS A 102 13.92 -26.12 20.03
N GLY A 103 14.93 -26.80 19.46
CA GLY A 103 14.92 -28.26 19.35
C GLY A 103 15.52 -28.78 18.06
N VAL A 104 15.18 -30.02 17.68
CA VAL A 104 15.56 -30.61 16.39
C VAL A 104 14.30 -30.88 15.58
N MET A 105 14.26 -30.37 14.35
CA MET A 105 13.15 -30.58 13.41
C MET A 105 13.74 -30.90 12.05
N ASP A 106 13.36 -32.04 11.46
CA ASP A 106 13.84 -32.50 10.14
C ASP A 106 15.38 -32.45 9.97
N GLY A 107 16.12 -32.74 11.04
CA GLY A 107 17.59 -32.73 11.05
C GLY A 107 18.23 -31.34 11.27
N TYR A 108 17.43 -30.29 11.42
CA TYR A 108 17.90 -28.94 11.75
C TYR A 108 17.93 -28.72 13.26
N ILE A 109 18.99 -28.08 13.76
CA ILE A 109 19.02 -27.52 15.12
C ILE A 109 18.32 -26.17 15.08
N ILE A 110 17.13 -26.10 15.67
CA ILE A 110 16.33 -24.90 15.79
C ILE A 110 16.88 -24.06 16.93
N ILE A 111 17.48 -22.93 16.57
CA ILE A 111 18.03 -21.93 17.52
C ILE A 111 17.04 -20.82 17.85
N GLY A 112 15.91 -20.75 17.13
CA GLY A 112 14.87 -19.77 17.37
C GLY A 112 13.76 -19.88 16.33
N ARG A 113 12.65 -19.17 16.59
CA ARG A 113 11.53 -19.00 15.67
C ARG A 113 11.21 -17.52 15.49
N ARG A 114 10.77 -17.15 14.29
CA ARG A 114 10.28 -15.80 13.99
C ARG A 114 8.90 -15.92 13.36
N LEU A 115 7.91 -15.27 13.97
CA LEU A 115 6.54 -15.25 13.48
C LEU A 115 6.22 -13.85 12.95
N GLU A 116 5.72 -13.79 11.71
CA GLU A 116 5.31 -12.53 11.08
C GLU A 116 3.88 -12.66 10.59
N PHE A 117 3.00 -11.79 11.07
CA PHE A 117 1.66 -11.65 10.51
C PHE A 117 1.66 -10.57 9.45
N VAL A 118 0.94 -10.82 8.36
CA VAL A 118 0.84 -9.89 7.24
C VAL A 118 -0.63 -9.63 6.96
N GLY A 119 -1.02 -8.36 6.85
CA GLY A 119 -2.44 -7.99 6.71
C GLY A 119 -2.67 -6.55 6.29
N LEU A 120 -3.88 -6.04 6.56
CA LEU A 120 -4.25 -4.64 6.33
C LEU A 120 -4.56 -3.96 7.66
N CYS A 121 -3.92 -2.82 7.95
CA CYS A 121 -4.22 -2.07 9.16
C CYS A 121 -5.63 -1.43 9.10
N PRO A 122 -6.25 -1.08 10.24
CA PRO A 122 -7.60 -0.51 10.28
C PRO A 122 -7.77 0.74 9.40
N LYS A 123 -6.71 1.57 9.29
CA LYS A 123 -6.71 2.76 8.42
C LYS A 123 -6.79 2.36 6.94
N CYS A 124 -6.00 1.38 6.51
CA CYS A 124 -6.01 0.89 5.13
C CYS A 124 -7.29 0.13 4.79
N GLN A 125 -7.83 -0.67 5.72
CA GLN A 125 -9.13 -1.32 5.55
C GLN A 125 -10.26 -0.30 5.34
N LYS A 126 -10.30 0.79 6.11
CA LYS A 126 -11.29 1.87 5.92
C LYS A 126 -11.13 2.57 4.58
N LYS A 127 -9.88 2.87 4.16
CA LYS A 127 -9.62 3.46 2.83
C LYS A 127 -10.04 2.54 1.69
N ASN A 128 -9.87 1.22 1.83
CA ASN A 128 -10.29 0.27 0.81
C ASN A 128 -11.81 0.10 0.78
N ARG A 129 -12.48 0.05 1.95
CA ARG A 129 -13.95 0.06 2.03
C ARG A 129 -14.57 1.33 1.47
N ALA A 130 -13.96 2.50 1.67
CA ALA A 130 -14.42 3.76 1.06
C ALA A 130 -14.29 3.74 -0.47
N LYS A 131 -13.28 3.06 -1.03
CA LYS A 131 -13.11 2.85 -2.48
C LYS A 131 -14.06 1.80 -3.06
N GLU A 132 -14.56 0.88 -2.24
CA GLU A 132 -15.61 -0.07 -2.63
C GLU A 132 -17.01 0.53 -2.50
N GLY A 133 -17.26 1.36 -1.47
CA GLY A 133 -18.51 2.10 -1.28
C GLY A 133 -18.74 3.21 -2.31
N ASP A 134 -17.69 3.71 -2.97
CA ASP A 134 -17.79 4.66 -4.09
C ASP A 134 -18.03 3.96 -5.46
N LYS A 135 -17.99 2.62 -5.51
CA LYS A 135 -18.44 1.84 -6.68
C LYS A 135 -19.92 1.45 -6.62
N THR A 136 -20.61 1.79 -5.55
CA THR A 136 -22.06 1.58 -5.38
C THR A 136 -22.71 2.76 -4.67
N MET A 137 -22.66 3.94 -5.29
CA MET A 137 -23.80 4.88 -5.23
C MET A 137 -24.57 4.80 -6.54
N GLY A 138 -25.09 3.60 -6.82
CA GLY A 138 -26.33 3.44 -7.55
C GLY A 138 -27.40 3.22 -6.50
N CYS A 139 -28.28 4.20 -6.32
CA CYS A 139 -29.45 4.10 -5.47
C CYS A 139 -30.18 2.78 -5.75
N GLY A 140 -30.30 1.92 -4.73
CA GLY A 140 -31.02 0.66 -4.78
C GLY A 140 -32.54 0.85 -4.76
N CYS A 141 -33.07 1.72 -5.62
CA CYS A 141 -34.43 1.61 -6.09
C CYS A 141 -34.36 1.12 -7.55
N GLY A 142 -34.91 -0.07 -7.80
CA GLY A 142 -34.90 -0.66 -9.13
C GLY A 142 -35.72 0.18 -10.09
N CYS A 143 -35.07 1.09 -10.82
CA CYS A 143 -35.59 1.82 -11.97
C CYS A 143 -34.41 2.39 -12.80
N ALA A 144 -34.47 2.17 -14.12
CA ALA A 144 -33.73 2.87 -15.20
C ALA A 144 -32.31 2.40 -15.62
N LYS A 145 -32.30 1.63 -16.71
CA LYS A 145 -31.42 1.63 -17.92
C LYS A 145 -29.92 2.01 -17.81
N LYS A 146 -29.13 1.28 -18.61
CA LYS A 146 -27.69 1.46 -18.88
C LYS A 146 -27.39 2.85 -19.49
N ASP A 147 -27.38 3.92 -18.70
CA ASP A 147 -27.06 5.24 -19.24
C ASP A 147 -25.55 5.40 -19.42
N LEU A 148 -25.13 5.45 -20.69
CA LEU A 148 -23.80 5.90 -21.12
C LEU A 148 -23.68 7.41 -20.87
N SER A 149 -22.55 7.86 -20.32
CA SER A 149 -22.32 9.29 -20.14
C SER A 149 -22.19 10.01 -21.50
N ASP A 150 -22.46 11.32 -21.55
CA ASP A 150 -22.36 12.10 -22.80
C ASP A 150 -20.99 11.98 -23.48
N GLU A 151 -19.92 11.96 -22.68
CA GLU A 151 -18.55 11.71 -23.16
C GLU A 151 -18.38 10.32 -23.77
N GLN A 152 -19.03 9.29 -23.19
CA GLN A 152 -18.97 7.92 -23.69
C GLN A 152 -19.74 7.79 -25.01
N LYS A 153 -20.90 8.45 -25.12
CA LYS A 153 -21.67 8.51 -26.38
C LYS A 153 -20.89 9.21 -27.48
N LYS A 154 -20.25 10.35 -27.18
CA LYS A 154 -19.38 11.08 -28.13
C LYS A 154 -18.19 10.23 -28.61
N ILE A 155 -17.55 9.50 -27.70
CA ILE A 155 -16.44 8.59 -28.07
C ILE A 155 -16.94 7.46 -28.95
N LEU A 156 -18.08 6.83 -28.61
CA LEU A 156 -18.66 5.76 -29.42
C LEU A 156 -19.12 6.26 -30.80
N GLN A 157 -19.67 7.46 -30.90
CA GLN A 157 -20.02 8.11 -32.17
C GLN A 157 -18.78 8.36 -33.04
N ALA A 158 -17.73 8.96 -32.47
CA ALA A 158 -16.47 9.18 -33.19
C ALA A 158 -15.82 7.85 -33.64
N MET A 159 -15.95 6.79 -32.85
CA MET A 159 -15.47 5.46 -33.23
C MET A 159 -16.35 4.76 -34.27
N ALA A 160 -17.64 5.10 -34.37
CA ALA A 160 -18.55 4.57 -35.37
C ALA A 160 -18.35 5.22 -36.75
N GLU A 161 -17.92 6.49 -36.77
CA GLU A 161 -17.55 7.26 -37.96
C GLU A 161 -16.16 6.91 -38.51
N CYS A 162 -15.29 6.32 -37.68
CA CYS A 162 -14.03 5.76 -38.11
C CYS A 162 -14.23 4.48 -38.96
N ASP A 163 -13.68 4.45 -40.18
CA ASP A 163 -13.54 3.23 -40.99
C ASP A 163 -12.40 2.34 -40.46
N GLY A 164 -12.56 1.83 -39.24
CA GLY A 164 -11.66 0.86 -38.61
C GLY A 164 -11.14 1.25 -37.22
N PRO A 165 -10.20 0.46 -36.65
CA PRO A 165 -9.67 0.71 -35.31
C PRO A 165 -8.90 2.03 -35.23
N CYS A 166 -9.34 2.93 -34.34
CA CYS A 166 -8.79 4.27 -34.18
C CYS A 166 -7.90 4.39 -32.94
N ALA A 167 -6.85 5.23 -32.99
CA ALA A 167 -6.03 5.50 -31.82
C ALA A 167 -6.74 6.50 -30.89
N ALA A 168 -6.42 6.46 -29.59
CA ALA A 168 -7.01 7.39 -28.62
C ALA A 168 -6.72 8.87 -28.95
N LYS A 169 -5.60 9.15 -29.65
CA LYS A 169 -5.26 10.49 -30.12
C LYS A 169 -6.19 10.98 -31.22
N ASP A 170 -6.54 10.11 -32.16
CA ASP A 170 -7.43 10.44 -33.27
C ASP A 170 -8.84 10.72 -32.76
N ILE A 171 -9.30 9.89 -31.82
CA ILE A 171 -10.61 10.07 -31.14
C ILE A 171 -10.64 11.38 -30.35
N ALA A 172 -9.54 11.75 -29.68
CA ALA A 172 -9.43 13.01 -28.94
C ALA A 172 -9.55 14.24 -29.87
N ILE A 173 -8.96 14.18 -31.06
CA ILE A 173 -9.05 15.24 -32.08
C ILE A 173 -10.49 15.38 -32.57
N THR A 174 -11.15 14.27 -32.91
CA THR A 174 -12.54 14.29 -33.41
C THR A 174 -13.55 14.71 -32.34
N THR A 175 -13.34 14.32 -31.08
CA THR A 175 -14.30 14.60 -29.99
C THR A 175 -14.05 15.93 -29.28
N GLY A 176 -12.89 16.57 -29.51
CA GLY A 176 -12.46 17.76 -28.78
C GLY A 176 -12.16 17.50 -27.29
N LEU A 177 -12.05 16.23 -26.89
CA LEU A 177 -11.77 15.82 -25.51
C LEU A 177 -10.26 15.64 -25.29
N ASP A 178 -9.83 15.81 -24.04
CA ASP A 178 -8.44 15.54 -23.67
C ASP A 178 -8.09 14.04 -23.85
N ALA A 179 -6.90 13.76 -24.37
CA ALA A 179 -6.44 12.41 -24.68
C ALA A 179 -6.39 11.47 -23.45
N LYS A 180 -6.18 12.01 -22.25
CA LYS A 180 -6.20 11.26 -20.99
C LYS A 180 -7.64 10.87 -20.61
N ILE A 181 -8.59 11.77 -20.83
CA ILE A 181 -10.02 11.50 -20.63
C ILE A 181 -10.48 10.40 -21.58
N VAL A 182 -10.15 10.51 -22.88
CA VAL A 182 -10.48 9.51 -23.89
C VAL A 182 -9.92 8.14 -23.54
N SER A 183 -8.64 8.06 -23.14
CA SER A 183 -8.00 6.79 -22.75
C SER A 183 -8.67 6.14 -21.53
N SER A 184 -9.05 6.95 -20.54
CA SER A 184 -9.78 6.49 -19.35
C SER A 184 -11.15 5.93 -19.73
N LYS A 185 -11.93 6.68 -20.52
CA LYS A 185 -13.28 6.29 -20.92
C LYS A 185 -13.30 5.08 -21.85
N ILE A 186 -12.33 4.93 -22.74
CA ILE A 186 -12.14 3.72 -23.56
C ILE A 186 -11.93 2.49 -22.67
N THR A 187 -11.17 2.63 -21.57
CA THR A 187 -10.95 1.53 -20.62
C THR A 187 -12.26 1.13 -19.93
N ASP A 188 -13.12 2.09 -19.61
CA ASP A 188 -14.43 1.82 -19.04
C ASP A 188 -15.40 1.20 -20.06
N LEU A 189 -15.37 1.65 -21.32
CA LEU A 189 -16.15 1.07 -22.42
C LEU A 189 -15.74 -0.37 -22.73
N LYS A 190 -14.45 -0.70 -22.62
CA LYS A 190 -13.94 -2.08 -22.73
C LYS A 190 -14.51 -3.00 -21.65
N LYS A 191 -14.54 -2.55 -20.40
CA LYS A 191 -15.14 -3.32 -19.29
C LYS A 191 -16.62 -3.58 -19.49
N LYS A 192 -17.32 -2.69 -20.21
CA LYS A 192 -18.75 -2.80 -20.54
C LYS A 192 -19.03 -3.60 -21.82
N GLY A 193 -18.01 -4.04 -22.57
CA GLY A 193 -18.17 -4.80 -23.82
C GLY A 193 -18.41 -3.98 -25.09
N TYR A 194 -18.43 -2.64 -25.00
CA TYR A 194 -18.74 -1.76 -26.14
C TYR A 194 -17.56 -1.49 -27.08
N VAL A 195 -16.34 -1.70 -26.60
CA VAL A 195 -15.10 -1.42 -27.32
C VAL A 195 -14.13 -2.58 -27.15
N ASP A 196 -13.41 -2.93 -28.22
CA ASP A 196 -12.37 -3.95 -28.24
C ASP A 196 -11.02 -3.35 -28.69
N SER A 197 -9.98 -4.19 -28.77
CA SER A 197 -8.64 -3.78 -29.22
C SER A 197 -8.06 -4.81 -30.17
N PRO A 198 -8.55 -4.84 -31.42
CA PRO A 198 -8.12 -5.81 -32.42
C PRO A 198 -6.67 -5.58 -32.86
N VAL A 199 -6.15 -4.36 -32.68
CA VAL A 199 -4.78 -3.98 -33.04
C VAL A 199 -4.11 -3.28 -31.86
N ARG A 200 -2.81 -3.52 -31.66
CA ARG A 200 -2.01 -2.87 -30.61
C ARG A 200 -2.19 -1.35 -30.67
N CYS A 201 -2.59 -0.76 -29.55
CA CYS A 201 -2.80 0.69 -29.38
C CYS A 201 -3.94 1.31 -30.22
N LYS A 202 -4.82 0.49 -30.83
CA LYS A 202 -6.03 0.97 -31.52
C LYS A 202 -7.26 0.29 -30.91
N SER A 203 -8.36 1.05 -30.83
CA SER A 203 -9.62 0.57 -30.27
C SER A 203 -10.68 0.48 -31.36
N GLY A 204 -11.42 -0.62 -31.39
CA GLY A 204 -12.55 -0.84 -32.30
C GLY A 204 -13.87 -0.78 -31.54
N ILE A 205 -14.95 -0.39 -32.23
CA ILE A 205 -16.30 -0.42 -31.66
C ILE A 205 -16.94 -1.78 -31.96
N THR A 206 -17.50 -2.43 -30.92
CA THR A 206 -18.17 -3.72 -31.06
C THR A 206 -19.59 -3.55 -31.60
N ALA A 207 -20.26 -4.65 -32.00
CA ALA A 207 -21.66 -4.62 -32.41
C ALA A 207 -22.58 -4.09 -31.28
N GLU A 208 -22.28 -4.46 -30.03
CA GLU A 208 -22.97 -3.95 -28.84
C GLU A 208 -22.75 -2.45 -28.65
N GLY A 209 -21.52 -1.96 -28.90
CA GLY A 209 -21.21 -0.53 -28.86
C GLY A 209 -21.97 0.27 -29.91
N ARG A 210 -22.12 -0.26 -31.12
CA ARG A 210 -22.91 0.37 -32.19
C ARG A 210 -24.41 0.37 -31.88
N ALA A 211 -24.92 -0.68 -31.25
CA ALA A 211 -26.31 -0.75 -30.81
C ALA A 211 -26.61 0.29 -29.73
N ALA A 212 -25.68 0.53 -28.81
CA ALA A 212 -25.85 1.46 -27.71
C ALA A 212 -25.83 2.96 -28.09
N ILE A 213 -25.52 3.30 -29.35
CA ILE A 213 -25.65 4.67 -29.89
C ILE A 213 -27.05 4.91 -30.48
N LYS A 214 -27.78 3.84 -30.85
CA LYS A 214 -29.08 3.94 -31.53
C LYS A 214 -30.28 4.12 -30.59
N ASP A 215 -30.05 4.04 -29.28
CA ASP A 215 -31.02 4.33 -28.20
C ASP A 215 -30.79 5.72 -27.58
#